data_AF-A0A940IHC8-F1
#
_entry.id   AF-A0A940IHC8-F1
#
_cell.length_a   1.000
_cell.length_b   1.000
_cell.length_c   1.000
_cell.angle_alpha   90.00
_cell.angle_beta   90.00
_cell.angle_gamma   90.00
#
_symmetry.space_group_name_H-M   'P 1'
#
loop_
_entity.id
_entity.type
_entity.pdbx_description
1 polymer ?
#
loop_
_entity_poly.entity_id
_entity_poly.type
_entity_poly.pdbx_seq_one_letter_code
_entity_poly.pdbx_strand_id
1 'polypeptide(L)'
;MNPEIDQYLQKKEKDFNEGFALFCRYSRNESLMSWIGRKKDEARLIYELGKLSRLGACTENPLADRHLSIYNRSAASANHGGKAPVMTSEPDIIFRTYDERKTRRADLPEHLQKVYDDIAGDYKLRRSYHEKMKTAMTDKDRAELRAKVLETQERIDSGWETIDKWLLEKESGKVEESFKESTCRSYISKMLRKKDLKPDQIEKIRIRADALKQHGCILSDEITDKLKTLGITYRV
;
A
#
# COMPACT_ATOMS: atom_id res chain seq x y z
N MET A 1 -9.45 34.03 6.89
CA MET A 1 -9.41 34.41 5.46
C MET A 1 -7.97 34.23 5.03
N ASN A 2 -7.76 33.44 3.97
CA ASN A 2 -6.44 33.13 3.44
C ASN A 2 -6.20 34.04 2.23
N PRO A 3 -5.45 35.16 2.38
CA PRO A 3 -5.36 36.20 1.36
C PRO A 3 -4.79 35.68 0.03
N GLU A 4 -3.88 34.69 0.07
CA GLU A 4 -3.31 34.05 -1.12
C GLU A 4 -4.35 33.28 -1.94
N ILE A 5 -5.28 32.58 -1.27
CA ILE A 5 -6.36 31.84 -1.94
C ILE A 5 -7.35 32.82 -2.57
N ASP A 6 -7.71 33.88 -1.84
CA ASP A 6 -8.64 34.90 -2.33
C ASP A 6 -8.08 35.63 -3.56
N GLN A 7 -6.80 35.97 -3.53
CA GLN A 7 -6.10 36.58 -4.65
C GLN A 7 -6.09 35.66 -5.88
N TYR A 8 -5.83 34.36 -5.70
CA TYR A 8 -5.90 33.38 -6.77
C TYR A 8 -7.32 33.23 -7.35
N LEU A 9 -8.34 33.16 -6.49
CA LEU A 9 -9.74 33.01 -6.92
C LEU A 9 -10.24 34.22 -7.74
N GLN A 10 -9.71 35.42 -7.48
CA GLN A 10 -10.04 36.65 -8.20
C GLN A 10 -9.31 36.82 -9.55
N LYS A 11 -8.28 36.01 -9.85
CA LYS A 11 -7.59 36.10 -11.15
C LYS A 11 -8.53 35.77 -12.32
N LYS A 12 -8.42 36.55 -13.40
CA LYS A 12 -9.19 36.35 -14.64
C LYS A 12 -8.73 35.10 -15.40
N GLU A 13 -7.42 34.84 -15.39
CA GLU A 13 -6.81 33.61 -15.87
C GLU A 13 -6.19 32.88 -14.68
N LYS A 14 -6.59 31.62 -14.49
CA LYS A 14 -6.19 30.80 -13.34
C LYS A 14 -5.24 29.70 -13.84
N ASP A 15 -4.02 29.68 -13.31
CA ASP A 15 -3.11 28.56 -13.57
C ASP A 15 -3.40 27.41 -12.62
N PHE A 16 -3.70 26.24 -13.19
CA PHE A 16 -4.03 25.06 -12.40
C PHE A 16 -2.93 24.69 -11.39
N ASN A 17 -1.66 24.78 -11.78
CA ASN A 17 -0.55 24.33 -10.93
C ASN A 17 -0.36 25.27 -9.74
N GLU A 18 -0.53 26.58 -9.97
CA GLU A 18 -0.55 27.59 -8.91
C GLU A 18 -1.70 27.33 -7.92
N GLY A 19 -2.92 27.11 -8.42
CA GLY A 19 -4.06 26.78 -7.57
C GLY A 19 -3.88 25.47 -6.81
N PHE A 20 -3.30 24.46 -7.46
CA PHE A 20 -3.06 23.15 -6.86
C PHE A 20 -1.95 23.20 -5.79
N ALA A 21 -0.96 24.08 -5.94
CA ALA A 21 0.03 24.35 -4.90
C ALA A 21 -0.62 24.96 -3.66
N LEU A 22 -1.50 25.95 -3.83
CA LEU A 22 -2.29 26.52 -2.73
C LEU A 22 -3.17 25.46 -2.07
N PHE A 23 -3.76 24.55 -2.85
CA PHE A 23 -4.55 23.45 -2.31
C PHE A 23 -3.69 22.48 -1.50
N CYS A 24 -2.50 22.11 -1.97
CA CYS A 24 -1.56 21.27 -1.22
C CYS A 24 -1.10 21.95 0.09
N ARG A 25 -0.94 23.27 0.05
CA ARG A 25 -0.49 24.09 1.19
C ARG A 25 -1.51 24.18 2.31
N TYR A 26 -2.79 24.34 1.98
CA TYR A 26 -3.83 24.60 3.00
C TYR A 26 -4.82 23.46 3.23
N SER A 27 -4.88 22.47 2.34
CA SER A 27 -5.69 21.26 2.53
C SER A 27 -4.88 20.17 3.23
N ARG A 28 -5.58 19.30 3.99
CA ARG A 28 -5.02 18.05 4.53
C ARG A 28 -5.61 16.80 3.87
N ASN A 29 -6.47 16.97 2.87
CA ASN A 29 -7.16 15.86 2.23
C ASN A 29 -6.35 15.29 1.05
N GLU A 30 -5.47 14.34 1.36
CA GLU A 30 -4.62 13.68 0.36
C GLU A 30 -5.41 12.94 -0.73
N SER A 31 -6.57 12.38 -0.40
CA SER A 31 -7.42 11.68 -1.38
C SER A 31 -7.91 12.64 -2.47
N LEU A 32 -8.33 13.85 -2.07
CA LEU A 32 -8.70 14.91 -3.00
C LEU A 32 -7.50 15.45 -3.76
N MET A 33 -6.33 15.63 -3.13
CA MET A 33 -5.10 16.04 -3.84
C MET A 33 -4.74 15.04 -4.94
N SER A 34 -4.74 13.75 -4.63
CA SER A 34 -4.47 12.68 -5.59
C SER A 34 -5.49 12.61 -6.72
N TRP A 35 -6.77 12.86 -6.43
CA TRP A 35 -7.81 12.86 -7.45
C TRP A 35 -7.74 14.09 -8.35
N ILE A 36 -7.70 15.30 -7.77
CA ILE A 36 -7.64 16.59 -8.48
C ILE A 36 -6.36 16.67 -9.32
N GLY A 37 -5.21 16.26 -8.75
CA GLY A 37 -3.93 16.26 -9.46
C GLY A 37 -3.91 15.33 -10.67
N ARG A 38 -4.50 14.13 -10.55
CA ARG A 38 -4.58 13.16 -11.67
C ARG A 38 -5.56 13.57 -12.75
N LYS A 39 -6.71 14.13 -12.37
CA LYS A 39 -7.78 14.49 -13.32
C LYS A 39 -7.63 15.89 -13.89
N LYS A 40 -6.77 16.73 -13.28
CA LYS A 40 -6.61 18.14 -13.62
C LYS A 40 -7.96 18.88 -13.66
N ASP A 41 -8.83 18.54 -12.71
CA ASP A 41 -10.18 19.11 -12.62
C ASP A 41 -10.13 20.49 -11.96
N GLU A 42 -10.16 21.53 -12.81
CA GLU A 42 -10.09 22.92 -12.38
C GLU A 42 -11.35 23.39 -11.64
N ALA A 43 -12.53 22.95 -12.07
CA ALA A 43 -13.78 23.32 -11.42
C ALA A 43 -13.83 22.81 -9.97
N ARG A 44 -13.37 21.57 -9.76
CA ARG A 44 -13.27 21.00 -8.41
C ARG A 44 -12.19 21.69 -7.58
N LEU A 45 -11.04 22.02 -8.17
CA LEU A 45 -9.97 22.76 -7.50
C LEU A 45 -10.47 24.12 -6.99
N ILE A 46 -11.14 24.89 -7.85
CA ILE A 46 -11.72 26.20 -7.49
C ILE A 46 -12.75 26.05 -6.36
N TYR A 47 -13.61 25.03 -6.43
CA TYR A 47 -14.62 24.77 -5.41
C TYR A 47 -13.98 24.48 -4.04
N GLU A 48 -12.96 23.63 -3.97
CA GLU A 48 -12.30 23.30 -2.70
C GLU A 48 -11.46 24.47 -2.17
N LEU A 49 -10.78 25.24 -3.03
CA LEU A 49 -10.12 26.48 -2.65
C LEU A 49 -11.11 27.51 -2.08
N GLY A 50 -12.30 27.62 -2.67
CA GLY A 50 -13.38 28.47 -2.16
C GLY A 50 -13.84 28.09 -0.75
N LYS A 51 -13.82 26.80 -0.40
CA LYS A 51 -14.07 26.37 0.99
C LYS A 51 -12.94 26.78 1.92
N LEU A 52 -11.70 26.60 1.49
CA LEU A 52 -10.50 26.96 2.27
C LEU A 52 -10.37 28.47 2.49
N SER A 53 -10.82 29.30 1.54
CA SER A 53 -10.91 30.76 1.69
C SER A 53 -11.87 31.18 2.80
N ARG A 54 -13.03 30.51 2.89
CA ARG A 54 -14.06 30.75 3.91
C ARG A 54 -13.69 30.23 5.30
N LEU A 55 -12.78 29.27 5.37
CA LEU A 55 -12.19 28.80 6.62
C LEU A 55 -11.25 29.91 7.15
N GLY A 56 -11.20 30.07 8.48
CA GLY A 56 -10.49 31.16 9.17
C GLY A 56 -8.97 31.14 8.97
N ALA A 57 -8.19 31.16 10.06
CA ALA A 57 -6.75 30.96 9.96
C ALA A 57 -6.49 29.47 9.66
N CYS A 58 -6.14 29.14 8.41
CA CYS A 58 -5.69 27.79 8.07
C CYS A 58 -4.21 27.65 8.42
N THR A 59 -3.87 26.64 9.23
CA THR A 59 -2.47 26.27 9.44
C THR A 59 -1.93 25.60 8.18
N GLU A 60 -0.74 26.00 7.75
CA GLU A 60 -0.07 25.38 6.61
C GLU A 60 0.14 23.87 6.87
N ASN A 61 -0.02 23.09 5.81
CA ASN A 61 0.23 21.67 5.84
C ASN A 61 1.74 21.42 5.88
N PRO A 62 2.29 20.75 6.92
CA PRO A 62 3.72 20.48 7.02
C PRO A 62 4.26 19.56 5.91
N LEU A 63 3.36 18.91 5.14
CA LEU A 63 3.69 18.01 4.04
C LEU A 63 3.37 18.62 2.66
N ALA A 64 3.13 19.93 2.57
CA ALA A 64 2.73 20.60 1.33
C ALA A 64 3.65 20.28 0.14
N ASP A 65 4.97 20.42 0.31
CA ASP A 65 5.96 20.19 -0.77
C ASP A 65 5.99 18.74 -1.23
N ARG A 66 5.86 17.80 -0.27
CA ARG A 66 5.77 16.37 -0.55
C ARG A 66 4.52 16.06 -1.35
N HIS A 67 3.37 16.60 -0.96
CA HIS A 67 2.11 16.39 -1.67
C HIS A 67 2.14 16.98 -3.08
N LEU A 68 2.73 18.17 -3.22
CA LEU A 68 2.91 18.80 -4.51
C LEU A 68 3.78 17.92 -5.42
N SER A 69 4.93 17.43 -4.95
CA SER A 69 5.81 16.55 -5.71
C SER A 69 5.14 15.24 -6.13
N ILE A 70 4.35 14.62 -5.24
CA ILE A 70 3.72 13.32 -5.50
C ILE A 70 2.54 13.46 -6.48
N TYR A 71 1.71 14.47 -6.28
CA TYR A 71 0.39 14.57 -6.92
C TYR A 71 0.34 15.59 -8.07
N ASN A 72 1.27 16.54 -8.14
CA ASN A 72 1.38 17.46 -9.28
C ASN A 72 2.25 16.85 -10.40
N ARG A 73 1.92 15.63 -10.83
CA ARG A 73 2.56 15.06 -12.02
C ARG A 73 1.92 15.67 -13.25
N SER A 74 2.65 16.56 -13.91
CA SER A 74 2.32 17.01 -15.26
C SER A 74 2.18 15.79 -16.18
N ALA A 75 1.21 15.83 -17.10
CA ALA A 75 0.95 14.78 -18.08
C ALA A 75 2.16 14.41 -18.96
N ALA A 76 3.25 15.20 -18.91
CA ALA A 76 4.52 14.94 -19.59
C ALA A 76 5.28 13.70 -19.08
N SER A 77 4.97 13.15 -17.91
CA SER A 77 5.62 11.92 -17.40
C SER A 77 4.88 10.63 -17.83
N ALA A 78 4.08 10.68 -18.89
CA ALA A 78 3.45 9.51 -19.50
C ALA A 78 4.37 8.74 -20.48
N ASN A 79 5.59 9.22 -20.77
CA ASN A 79 6.47 8.67 -21.80
C ASN A 79 7.60 7.75 -21.33
N HIS A 80 7.60 7.26 -20.09
CA HIS A 80 8.45 6.12 -19.71
C HIS A 80 7.71 4.79 -19.89
N GLY A 81 7.72 4.29 -21.13
CA GLY A 81 8.03 2.89 -21.50
C GLY A 81 7.29 1.71 -20.86
N GLY A 82 6.26 1.91 -20.06
CA GLY A 82 5.39 0.84 -19.57
C GLY A 82 4.23 0.67 -20.53
N LYS A 83 4.12 -0.49 -21.19
CA LYS A 83 2.97 -0.87 -22.01
C LYS A 83 1.68 -0.42 -21.32
N ALA A 84 0.91 0.44 -22.00
CA ALA A 84 -0.45 0.76 -21.58
C ALA A 84 -1.21 -0.57 -21.44
N PRO A 85 -1.88 -0.84 -20.31
CA PRO A 85 -2.72 -2.01 -20.22
C PRO A 85 -3.85 -1.80 -21.21
N VAL A 86 -3.98 -2.73 -22.14
CA VAL A 86 -5.16 -2.89 -22.97
C VAL A 86 -6.36 -2.88 -22.03
N MET A 87 -7.26 -1.90 -22.21
CA MET A 87 -8.59 -1.91 -21.59
C MET A 87 -9.33 -3.13 -22.14
N THR A 88 -9.10 -4.27 -21.52
CA THR A 88 -10.01 -5.41 -21.59
C THR A 88 -11.15 -5.10 -20.63
N SER A 89 -12.35 -5.28 -21.16
CA SER A 89 -13.63 -4.99 -20.54
C SER A 89 -13.84 -5.85 -19.30
N GLU A 90 -13.49 -5.29 -18.15
CA GLU A 90 -14.17 -5.34 -16.85
C GLU A 90 -13.27 -4.53 -15.91
N PRO A 91 -13.80 -3.61 -15.08
CA PRO A 91 -12.95 -2.90 -14.16
C PRO A 91 -12.45 -3.93 -13.15
N ASP A 92 -11.22 -4.40 -13.33
CA ASP A 92 -10.44 -5.03 -12.27
C ASP A 92 -10.52 -4.07 -11.10
N ILE A 93 -11.37 -4.39 -10.13
CA ILE A 93 -11.50 -3.65 -8.88
C ILE A 93 -10.20 -3.94 -8.15
N ILE A 94 -9.13 -3.21 -8.48
CA ILE A 94 -7.90 -3.21 -7.70
C ILE A 94 -8.30 -2.57 -6.38
N PHE A 95 -8.67 -3.43 -5.44
CA PHE A 95 -8.98 -3.09 -4.08
C PHE A 95 -7.70 -2.56 -3.44
N ARG A 96 -7.49 -1.25 -3.51
CA ARG A 96 -6.36 -0.57 -2.84
C ARG A 96 -6.71 -0.37 -1.37
N THR A 97 -6.60 -1.43 -0.58
CA THR A 97 -6.35 -1.28 0.85
C THR A 97 -4.98 -0.67 1.07
N TYR A 98 -4.77 -0.09 2.25
CA TYR A 98 -3.45 0.34 2.74
C TYR A 98 -2.56 -0.88 3.06
N ASP A 99 -2.71 -1.96 2.31
CA ASP A 99 -1.90 -3.15 2.41
C ASP A 99 -0.91 -3.13 1.26
N GLU A 100 0.38 -3.08 1.59
CA GLU A 100 1.48 -3.01 0.60
C GLU A 100 1.63 -4.32 -0.21
N ARG A 101 0.87 -5.36 0.14
CA ARG A 101 0.89 -6.66 -0.55
C ARG A 101 0.51 -6.50 -2.02
N LYS A 102 1.42 -6.92 -2.90
CA LYS A 102 1.24 -6.91 -4.37
C LYS A 102 0.59 -8.19 -4.92
N THR A 103 -0.12 -8.95 -4.09
CA THR A 103 -0.75 -10.20 -4.51
C THR A 103 -1.95 -9.89 -5.40
N ARG A 104 -1.92 -10.34 -6.66
CA ARG A 104 -3.06 -10.18 -7.58
C ARG A 104 -4.04 -11.32 -7.36
N ARG A 105 -5.33 -11.00 -7.30
CA ARG A 105 -6.41 -11.99 -7.22
C ARG A 105 -6.29 -13.07 -8.30
N ALA A 106 -6.05 -12.67 -9.55
CA ALA A 106 -5.94 -13.58 -10.69
C ALA A 106 -4.78 -14.60 -10.58
N ASP A 107 -3.76 -14.31 -9.78
CA ASP A 107 -2.61 -15.22 -9.59
C ASP A 107 -2.88 -16.29 -8.51
N LEU A 108 -4.02 -16.19 -7.82
CA LEU A 108 -4.44 -17.12 -6.77
C LEU A 108 -5.30 -18.26 -7.35
N PRO A 109 -5.22 -19.48 -6.78
CA PRO A 109 -6.18 -20.56 -7.05
C PRO A 109 -7.61 -20.15 -6.71
N GLU A 110 -8.60 -20.76 -7.36
CA GLU A 110 -10.03 -20.40 -7.22
C GLU A 110 -10.51 -20.34 -5.76
N HIS A 111 -10.12 -21.32 -4.93
CA HIS A 111 -10.47 -21.34 -3.50
C HIS A 111 -9.87 -20.16 -2.72
N LEU A 112 -8.68 -19.67 -3.08
CA LEU A 112 -8.05 -18.49 -2.47
C LEU A 112 -8.53 -17.18 -3.10
N GLN A 113 -9.03 -17.20 -4.34
CA GLN A 113 -9.71 -16.03 -4.91
C GLN A 113 -10.97 -15.71 -4.11
N LYS A 114 -11.72 -16.74 -3.70
CA LYS A 114 -12.88 -16.56 -2.81
C LYS A 114 -12.47 -15.94 -1.47
N VAL A 115 -11.40 -16.45 -0.84
CA VAL A 115 -10.85 -15.87 0.40
C VAL A 115 -10.45 -14.41 0.19
N TYR A 116 -9.82 -14.07 -0.94
CA TYR A 116 -9.46 -12.70 -1.29
C TYR A 116 -10.70 -11.79 -1.43
N ASP A 117 -11.76 -12.27 -2.06
CA ASP A 117 -13.01 -11.53 -2.24
C ASP A 117 -13.73 -11.32 -0.90
N ASP A 118 -13.72 -12.34 -0.03
CA ASP A 118 -14.28 -12.27 1.32
C ASP A 118 -13.55 -11.22 2.17
N ILE A 119 -12.20 -11.21 2.13
CA ILE A 119 -11.37 -10.18 2.78
C ILE A 119 -11.76 -8.77 2.27
N ALA A 120 -11.89 -8.60 0.95
CA ALA A 120 -12.27 -7.32 0.37
C ALA A 120 -13.67 -6.86 0.81
N GLY A 121 -14.61 -7.81 0.96
CA GLY A 121 -15.92 -7.59 1.55
C GLY A 121 -15.83 -7.14 3.01
N ASP A 122 -15.02 -7.81 3.82
CA ASP A 122 -14.85 -7.51 5.23
C ASP A 122 -14.23 -6.14 5.49
N TYR A 123 -13.28 -5.69 4.67
CA TYR A 123 -12.78 -4.31 4.76
C TYR A 123 -13.88 -3.26 4.52
N LYS A 124 -14.80 -3.50 3.57
CA LYS A 124 -15.96 -2.60 3.33
C LYS A 124 -16.89 -2.61 4.54
N LEU A 125 -17.15 -3.80 5.09
CA LEU A 125 -18.01 -3.99 6.24
C LEU A 125 -17.44 -3.28 7.48
N ARG A 126 -16.14 -3.43 7.74
CA ARG A 126 -15.42 -2.75 8.83
C ARG A 126 -15.53 -1.23 8.70
N ARG A 127 -15.33 -0.68 7.49
CA ARG A 127 -15.53 0.76 7.24
C ARG A 127 -16.97 1.17 7.55
N SER A 128 -17.97 0.38 7.14
CA SER A 128 -19.37 0.68 7.42
C SER A 128 -19.66 0.71 8.93
N TYR A 129 -19.04 -0.17 9.73
CA TYR A 129 -19.17 -0.16 11.18
C TYR A 129 -18.52 1.07 11.80
N HIS A 130 -17.36 1.51 11.31
CA HIS A 130 -16.74 2.76 11.75
C HIS A 130 -17.61 3.98 11.46
N GLU A 131 -18.27 4.05 10.29
CA GLU A 131 -19.19 5.15 10.00
C GLU A 131 -20.44 5.09 10.90
N LYS A 132 -21.02 3.91 11.13
CA LYS A 132 -22.14 3.73 12.07
C LYS A 132 -21.78 4.11 13.51
N MET A 133 -20.52 3.91 13.93
CA MET A 133 -20.08 4.32 15.26
C MET A 133 -20.10 5.83 15.45
N LYS A 134 -19.85 6.62 14.39
CA LYS A 134 -19.89 8.09 14.46
C LYS A 134 -21.29 8.63 14.68
N THR A 135 -22.31 7.94 14.16
CA THR A 135 -23.72 8.35 14.27
C THR A 135 -24.45 7.69 15.44
N ALA A 136 -23.80 6.76 16.15
CA ALA A 136 -24.36 6.10 17.32
C ALA A 136 -24.50 7.08 18.51
N MET A 137 -25.70 7.11 19.10
CA MET A 137 -26.07 8.04 20.17
C MET A 137 -25.71 7.50 21.57
N THR A 138 -25.68 6.18 21.75
CA THR A 138 -25.37 5.55 23.04
C THR A 138 -24.00 4.88 23.01
N ASP A 139 -23.35 4.79 24.18
CA ASP A 139 -22.09 4.07 24.29
C ASP A 139 -22.25 2.55 24.12
N LYS A 140 -23.42 2.01 24.51
CA LYS A 140 -23.77 0.60 24.31
C LYS A 140 -23.76 0.21 22.83
N ASP A 141 -24.39 1.01 21.97
CA ASP A 141 -24.39 0.78 20.53
C ASP A 141 -22.98 0.87 19.93
N ARG A 142 -22.16 1.80 20.44
CA ARG A 142 -20.74 1.90 20.05
C ARG A 142 -19.94 0.69 20.50
N ALA A 143 -20.22 0.11 21.67
CA ALA A 143 -19.55 -1.10 22.16
C ALA A 143 -19.86 -2.30 21.25
N GLU A 144 -21.12 -2.49 20.86
CA GLU A 144 -21.52 -3.56 19.93
C GLU A 144 -20.85 -3.41 18.55
N LEU A 145 -20.77 -2.19 18.04
CA LEU A 145 -20.08 -1.92 16.77
C LEU A 145 -18.56 -2.11 16.87
N ARG A 146 -17.94 -1.78 18.01
CA ARG A 146 -16.52 -2.09 18.27
C ARG A 146 -16.25 -3.59 18.23
N ALA A 147 -17.12 -4.39 18.85
CA ALA A 147 -17.00 -5.86 18.80
C ALA A 147 -17.05 -6.38 17.36
N LYS A 148 -17.99 -5.88 16.55
CA LYS A 148 -18.09 -6.25 15.12
C LYS A 148 -16.86 -5.83 14.30
N VAL A 149 -16.23 -4.71 14.64
CA VAL A 149 -14.97 -4.30 13.99
C VAL A 149 -13.85 -5.28 14.30
N LEU A 150 -13.72 -5.73 15.56
CA LEU A 150 -12.72 -6.71 15.96
C LEU A 150 -12.92 -8.05 15.26
N GLU A 151 -14.15 -8.58 15.28
CA GLU A 151 -14.50 -9.83 14.58
C GLU A 151 -14.16 -9.74 13.08
N THR A 152 -14.46 -8.60 12.45
CA THR A 152 -14.15 -8.40 11.03
C THR A 152 -12.64 -8.26 10.79
N GLN A 153 -11.89 -7.70 11.73
CA GLN A 153 -10.43 -7.63 11.67
C GLN A 153 -9.79 -9.02 11.77
N GLU A 154 -10.27 -9.86 12.70
CA GLU A 154 -9.80 -11.25 12.84
C GLU A 154 -10.04 -12.10 11.57
N ARG A 155 -11.21 -11.92 10.93
CA ARG A 155 -11.50 -12.58 9.63
C ARG A 155 -10.59 -12.11 8.51
N ILE A 156 -10.28 -10.81 8.46
CA ILE A 156 -9.30 -10.26 7.51
C ILE A 156 -7.91 -10.86 7.75
N ASP A 157 -7.45 -10.89 9.01
CA ASP A 157 -6.11 -11.36 9.35
C ASP A 157 -5.95 -12.86 9.04
N SER A 158 -6.92 -13.69 9.43
CA SER A 158 -6.92 -15.13 9.13
C SER A 158 -7.00 -15.44 7.63
N GLY A 159 -7.79 -14.67 6.87
CA GLY A 159 -7.84 -14.79 5.42
C GLY A 159 -6.48 -14.49 4.78
N TRP A 160 -5.81 -13.44 5.24
CA TRP A 160 -4.48 -13.07 4.77
C TRP A 160 -3.40 -14.08 5.16
N GLU A 161 -3.45 -14.63 6.37
CA GLU A 161 -2.56 -15.72 6.79
C GLU A 161 -2.66 -16.94 5.88
N THR A 162 -3.88 -17.28 5.45
CA THR A 162 -4.11 -18.40 4.52
C THR A 162 -3.44 -18.14 3.16
N ILE A 163 -3.60 -16.92 2.63
CA ILE A 163 -2.97 -16.53 1.35
C ILE A 163 -1.44 -16.47 1.49
N ASP A 164 -0.92 -15.93 2.58
CA ASP A 164 0.52 -15.82 2.84
C ASP A 164 1.17 -17.20 2.96
N LYS A 165 0.51 -18.14 3.65
CA LYS A 165 0.97 -19.52 3.76
C LYS A 165 1.10 -20.17 2.38
N TRP A 166 0.09 -20.03 1.54
CA TRP A 166 0.15 -20.56 0.17
C TRP A 166 1.24 -19.90 -0.68
N LEU A 167 1.45 -18.59 -0.53
CA LEU A 167 2.54 -17.88 -1.22
C LEU A 167 3.92 -18.39 -0.80
N LEU A 168 4.11 -18.73 0.48
CA LEU A 168 5.34 -19.33 1.00
C LEU A 168 5.54 -20.75 0.45
N GLU A 169 4.50 -21.58 0.44
CA GLU A 169 4.54 -22.93 -0.13
C GLU A 169 4.88 -22.90 -1.63
N LYS A 170 4.25 -22.00 -2.39
CA LYS A 170 4.54 -21.79 -3.82
C LYS A 170 5.98 -21.36 -4.05
N GLU A 171 6.53 -20.52 -3.18
CA GLU A 171 7.92 -20.09 -3.25
C GLU A 171 8.88 -21.23 -2.94
N SER A 172 8.58 -22.05 -1.93
CA SER A 172 9.36 -23.25 -1.59
C SER A 172 9.42 -24.23 -2.76
N GLY A 173 8.27 -24.58 -3.35
CA GLY A 173 8.21 -25.49 -4.49
C GLY A 173 9.00 -24.98 -5.70
N LYS A 174 8.98 -23.68 -5.98
CA LYS A 174 9.80 -23.07 -7.05
C LYS A 174 11.30 -23.21 -6.81
N VAL A 175 11.74 -23.04 -5.56
CA VAL A 175 13.16 -23.15 -5.21
C VAL A 175 13.62 -24.60 -5.34
N GLU A 176 12.80 -25.58 -4.97
CA GLU A 176 13.08 -27.00 -5.15
C GLU A 176 13.12 -27.41 -6.64
N GLU A 177 12.11 -27.02 -7.43
CA GLU A 177 11.99 -27.43 -8.84
C GLU A 177 13.06 -26.80 -9.74
N SER A 178 13.51 -25.58 -9.42
CA SER A 178 14.43 -24.80 -10.25
C SER A 178 15.68 -24.34 -9.49
N PHE A 179 16.18 -25.17 -8.58
CA PHE A 179 17.29 -24.85 -7.70
C PHE A 179 18.51 -24.33 -8.48
N LYS A 180 19.00 -23.15 -8.08
CA LYS A 180 20.23 -22.54 -8.58
C LYS A 180 20.99 -21.93 -7.41
N GLU A 181 22.12 -22.54 -7.07
CA GLU A 181 23.00 -22.11 -5.97
C GLU A 181 23.30 -20.60 -6.01
N SER A 182 23.69 -20.08 -7.18
CA SER A 182 24.02 -18.66 -7.37
C SER A 182 22.85 -17.72 -7.07
N THR A 183 21.63 -18.15 -7.36
CA THR A 183 20.40 -17.37 -7.13
C THR A 183 20.05 -17.35 -5.65
N CYS A 184 20.13 -18.50 -4.98
CA CYS A 184 19.91 -18.60 -3.53
C CYS A 184 20.92 -17.76 -2.75
N ARG A 185 22.22 -17.89 -3.07
CA ARG A 185 23.30 -17.08 -2.46
C ARG A 185 23.11 -15.58 -2.69
N SER A 186 22.84 -15.18 -3.93
CA SER A 186 22.63 -13.77 -4.27
C SER A 186 21.45 -13.16 -3.50
N TYR A 187 20.35 -13.92 -3.38
CA TYR A 187 19.19 -13.48 -2.61
C TYR A 187 19.50 -13.32 -1.12
N ILE A 188 20.09 -14.34 -0.48
CA ILE A 188 20.45 -14.31 0.94
C ILE A 188 21.37 -13.11 1.21
N SER A 189 22.46 -12.98 0.46
CA SER A 189 23.41 -11.87 0.59
C SER A 189 22.75 -10.50 0.39
N LYS A 190 21.82 -10.37 -0.56
CA LYS A 190 21.08 -9.13 -0.79
C LYS A 190 20.17 -8.78 0.38
N MET A 191 19.50 -9.77 0.97
CA MET A 191 18.54 -9.54 2.04
C MET A 191 19.23 -9.27 3.39
N LEU A 192 20.34 -9.95 3.68
CA LEU A 192 21.15 -9.70 4.88
C LEU A 192 21.83 -8.32 4.91
N ARG A 193 21.85 -7.58 3.80
CA ARG A 193 22.32 -6.18 3.76
C ARG A 193 21.27 -5.17 4.21
N LYS A 194 20.00 -5.57 4.33
CA LYS A 194 18.93 -4.67 4.78
C LYS A 194 18.98 -4.53 6.30
N LYS A 195 18.73 -3.31 6.81
CA LYS A 195 18.68 -3.03 8.25
C LYS A 195 17.46 -3.69 8.91
N ASP A 196 16.31 -3.60 8.26
CA ASP A 196 15.05 -4.13 8.76
C ASP A 196 14.52 -5.21 7.82
N LEU A 197 14.38 -6.43 8.34
CA LEU A 197 13.84 -7.58 7.64
C LEU A 197 12.41 -7.84 8.12
N LYS A 198 11.47 -7.92 7.19
CA LYS A 198 10.08 -8.31 7.48
C LYS A 198 10.02 -9.83 7.75
N PRO A 199 9.07 -10.34 8.55
CA PRO A 199 8.95 -11.78 8.85
C PRO A 199 8.87 -12.66 7.59
N ASP A 200 8.16 -12.24 6.55
CA ASP A 200 8.05 -12.95 5.27
C ASP A 200 9.41 -13.08 4.54
N GLN A 201 10.29 -12.11 4.76
CA GLN A 201 11.62 -12.09 4.16
C GLN A 201 12.56 -13.04 4.87
N ILE A 202 12.47 -13.11 6.20
CA ILE A 202 13.23 -14.07 7.02
C ILE A 202 12.86 -15.50 6.61
N GLU A 203 11.57 -15.76 6.42
CA GLU A 203 11.10 -17.07 5.97
C GLU A 203 11.62 -17.44 4.57
N LYS A 204 11.61 -16.48 3.63
CA LYS A 204 12.20 -16.68 2.29
C LYS A 204 13.71 -16.91 2.33
N ILE A 205 14.42 -16.32 3.29
CA ILE A 205 15.84 -16.59 3.53
C ILE A 205 16.00 -18.02 4.05
N ARG A 206 15.16 -18.44 5.02
CA ARG A 206 15.15 -19.79 5.58
C ARG A 206 14.97 -20.85 4.51
N ILE A 207 13.92 -20.75 3.70
CA ILE A 207 13.65 -21.67 2.57
C ILE A 207 14.88 -21.83 1.65
N ARG A 208 15.52 -20.71 1.29
CA ARG A 208 16.69 -20.74 0.40
C ARG A 208 17.96 -21.25 1.07
N ALA A 209 18.12 -20.99 2.37
CA ALA A 209 19.19 -21.54 3.16
C ALA A 209 19.00 -23.07 3.30
N ASP A 210 17.81 -23.54 3.62
CA ASP A 210 17.52 -24.97 3.71
C ASP A 210 17.77 -25.69 2.38
N ALA A 211 17.39 -25.10 1.25
CA ALA A 211 17.73 -25.63 -0.07
C ALA A 211 19.25 -25.73 -0.30
N LEU A 212 20.01 -24.67 0.02
CA LEU A 212 21.47 -24.71 -0.10
C LEU A 212 22.09 -25.79 0.79
N LYS A 213 21.56 -26.00 2.00
CA LYS A 213 21.98 -27.04 2.93
C LYS A 213 21.69 -28.44 2.38
N GLN A 214 20.48 -28.67 1.87
CA GLN A 214 20.08 -29.95 1.27
C GLN A 214 20.98 -30.32 0.07
N HIS A 215 21.42 -29.33 -0.70
CA HIS A 215 22.34 -29.53 -1.82
C HIS A 215 23.84 -29.51 -1.45
N GLY A 216 24.18 -29.47 -0.15
CA GLY A 216 25.57 -29.53 0.32
C GLY A 216 26.40 -28.29 0.00
N CYS A 217 25.78 -27.16 -0.31
CA CYS A 217 26.48 -25.93 -0.65
C CYS A 217 27.06 -25.28 0.61
N ILE A 218 28.33 -24.87 0.58
CA ILE A 218 28.95 -24.15 1.72
C ILE A 218 28.59 -22.66 1.64
N LEU A 219 28.28 -22.03 2.78
CA LEU A 219 28.16 -20.57 2.90
C LEU A 219 29.38 -20.03 3.65
N SER A 220 29.73 -18.76 3.43
CA SER A 220 30.81 -18.13 4.20
C SER A 220 30.43 -18.01 5.68
N ASP A 221 31.43 -18.03 6.56
CA ASP A 221 31.22 -17.91 8.01
C ASP A 221 30.48 -16.62 8.36
N GLU A 222 30.82 -15.50 7.70
CA GLU A 222 30.14 -14.22 7.88
C GLU A 222 28.63 -14.29 7.59
N ILE A 223 28.23 -15.01 6.52
CA ILE A 223 26.82 -15.19 6.18
C ILE A 223 26.15 -16.13 7.19
N THR A 224 26.84 -17.19 7.59
CA THR A 224 26.34 -18.18 8.55
C THR A 224 26.06 -17.53 9.91
N ASP A 225 26.93 -16.63 10.37
CA ASP A 225 26.73 -15.91 11.63
C ASP A 225 25.59 -14.89 11.55
N LYS A 226 25.44 -14.20 10.41
CA LYS A 226 24.27 -13.34 10.14
C LYS A 226 22.96 -14.11 10.03
N LEU A 227 22.99 -15.38 9.62
CA LEU A 227 21.81 -16.24 9.64
C LEU A 227 21.45 -16.65 11.07
N LYS A 228 22.44 -16.95 11.92
CA LYS A 228 22.22 -17.26 13.34
C LYS A 228 21.59 -16.09 14.09
N THR A 229 21.97 -14.85 13.82
CA THR A 229 21.33 -13.68 14.45
C THR A 229 19.85 -13.53 14.08
N LEU A 230 19.42 -14.13 12.96
CA LEU A 230 18.03 -14.22 12.54
C LEU A 230 17.33 -15.51 13.03
N GLY A 231 17.99 -16.31 13.87
CA GLY A 231 17.47 -17.59 14.36
C GLY A 231 17.52 -18.74 13.34
N ILE A 232 18.19 -18.55 12.20
CA ILE A 232 18.30 -19.57 11.15
C ILE A 232 19.60 -20.36 11.36
N THR A 233 19.48 -21.65 11.64
CA THR A 233 20.64 -22.52 11.86
C THR A 233 21.10 -23.16 10.56
N TYR A 234 22.25 -22.70 10.04
CA TYR A 234 22.88 -23.27 8.86
C TYR A 234 24.14 -24.05 9.24
N ARG A 235 24.10 -25.38 9.08
CA ARG A 235 25.25 -26.28 9.25
C ARG A 235 25.12 -27.37 8.20
N VAL A 236 26.10 -27.43 7.30
CA VAL A 236 26.23 -28.46 6.25
C VAL A 236 26.85 -29.70 6.86
#